data_AF-A0A4Z0K4I5-F1
#
_entry.id   AF-A0A4Z0K4I5-F1
#
_cell.length_a   1.000
_cell.length_b   1.000
_cell.length_c   1.000
_cell.angle_alpha   90.00
_cell.angle_beta   90.00
_cell.angle_gamma   90.00
#
_symmetry.space_group_name_H-M   'P 1'
#
loop_
_entity.id
_entity.type
_entity.pdbx_description
1 polymer ?
#
loop_
_entity_poly.entity_id
_entity_poly.type
_entity_poly.pdbx_seq_one_letter_code
_entity_poly.pdbx_strand_id
1 'polypeptide(L)'
;MEILATIWFVLIVVLWMGYLFLDGFDLGVGMMMPFLSRSERSKRVLLNSIGPVWEGNEVWLITAAGAMFAAFPHWYASLFSALYIPLTLCLLALIFRAVAIEYRGKGHSERWRSFWTWALAVGSAGTAFCIGAMLALTTIGLPLNDHGDLVGGAFAWVSWPALVGGLGGLGFSLAHGLIFLGLKTQDEVRARSRRWAGRIMLPAAVPFLIWFAHSITQRTWLVIPVLIALAALIVAFFAVRAGAEKPAFILHGIYLIAGLAAVFAGAFPNVLPSSIDPANSLTIASASSSDYTLNVMLIVTIVILPIIIAYQIFSYRMFLGRIAETHIPEAHKLPVAIRS
;
A
#
# COMPACT_ATOMS: atom_id res chain seq x y z
N MET A 1 26.05 12.69 -15.81
CA MET A 1 26.10 11.36 -15.16
C MET A 1 25.18 11.41 -13.95
N GLU A 2 23.95 10.93 -14.07
CA GLU A 2 22.92 10.98 -13.00
C GLU A 2 22.74 9.60 -12.37
N ILE A 3 23.84 8.87 -12.16
CA ILE A 3 23.78 7.49 -11.68
C ILE A 3 23.24 7.41 -10.26
N LEU A 4 23.64 8.35 -9.39
CA LEU A 4 23.15 8.43 -8.02
C LEU A 4 21.66 8.74 -7.97
N ALA A 5 21.19 9.73 -8.75
CA ALA A 5 19.76 10.05 -8.85
C ALA A 5 18.98 8.84 -9.39
N THR A 6 19.49 8.15 -10.41
CA THR A 6 18.85 6.93 -10.95
C THR A 6 18.75 5.83 -9.90
N ILE A 7 19.81 5.58 -9.12
CA ILE A 7 19.81 4.61 -8.02
C ILE A 7 18.73 4.99 -6.99
N TRP A 8 18.67 6.26 -6.60
CA TRP A 8 17.68 6.73 -5.63
C TRP A 8 16.25 6.66 -6.15
N PHE A 9 16.01 6.95 -7.43
CA PHE A 9 14.72 6.74 -8.07
C PHE A 9 14.28 5.27 -7.94
N VAL A 10 15.16 4.33 -8.29
CA VAL A 10 14.89 2.89 -8.18
C VAL A 10 14.63 2.49 -6.73
N LEU A 11 15.42 2.97 -5.77
CA LEU A 11 15.23 2.68 -4.35
C LEU A 11 13.88 3.19 -3.83
N ILE A 12 13.46 4.39 -4.20
CA ILE A 12 12.14 4.94 -3.82
C ILE A 12 11.00 4.12 -4.42
N VAL A 13 11.13 3.71 -5.69
CA VAL A 13 10.16 2.82 -6.33
C VAL A 13 10.05 1.48 -5.59
N VAL A 14 11.19 0.90 -5.19
CA VAL A 14 11.24 -0.32 -4.38
C VAL A 14 10.58 -0.12 -3.00
N LEU A 15 10.80 1.03 -2.35
CA LEU A 15 10.15 1.36 -1.08
C LEU A 15 8.62 1.44 -1.22
N TRP A 16 8.11 2.07 -2.29
CA TRP A 16 6.67 2.12 -2.57
C TRP A 16 6.08 0.75 -2.89
N MET A 17 6.77 -0.08 -3.69
CA MET A 17 6.37 -1.46 -3.95
C MET A 17 6.35 -2.29 -2.66
N GLY A 18 7.37 -2.13 -1.81
CA GLY A 18 7.46 -2.79 -0.51
C GLY A 18 6.33 -2.37 0.42
N TYR A 19 6.03 -1.08 0.51
CA TYR A 19 4.88 -0.56 1.26
C TYR A 19 3.57 -1.17 0.78
N LEU A 20 3.28 -1.10 -0.52
CA LEU A 20 2.04 -1.66 -1.07
C LEU A 20 1.95 -3.17 -0.87
N PHE A 21 3.06 -3.91 -0.99
CA PHE A 21 3.06 -5.35 -0.75
C PHE A 21 2.81 -5.68 0.73
N LEU A 22 3.53 -5.03 1.64
CA LEU A 22 3.50 -5.32 3.07
C LEU A 22 2.25 -4.76 3.75
N ASP A 23 2.03 -3.46 3.68
CA ASP A 23 0.88 -2.81 4.32
C ASP A 23 -0.41 -3.06 3.52
N GLY A 24 -0.32 -3.42 2.23
CA GLY A 24 -1.50 -3.70 1.41
C GLY A 24 -2.36 -4.82 1.96
N PHE A 25 -1.76 -5.88 2.54
CA PHE A 25 -2.56 -6.91 3.19
C PHE A 25 -3.12 -6.46 4.55
N ASP A 26 -2.41 -5.63 5.30
CA ASP A 26 -2.90 -5.06 6.58
C ASP A 26 -4.13 -4.19 6.35
N LEU A 27 -4.04 -3.31 5.35
CA LEU A 27 -5.15 -2.49 4.88
C LEU A 27 -6.32 -3.37 4.44
N GLY A 28 -6.06 -4.42 3.66
CA GLY A 28 -7.08 -5.40 3.24
C GLY A 28 -7.79 -6.10 4.39
N VAL A 29 -7.04 -6.56 5.39
CA VAL A 29 -7.60 -7.18 6.61
C VAL A 29 -8.47 -6.18 7.36
N GLY A 30 -7.99 -4.95 7.53
CA GLY A 30 -8.75 -3.88 8.18
C GLY A 30 -10.07 -3.56 7.48
N MET A 31 -10.03 -3.39 6.14
CA MET A 31 -11.22 -3.16 5.31
C MET A 31 -12.26 -4.28 5.44
N MET A 32 -11.80 -5.54 5.51
CA MET A 32 -12.69 -6.69 5.57
C MET A 32 -13.19 -7.05 6.97
N MET A 33 -12.68 -6.41 8.02
CA MET A 33 -13.07 -6.72 9.40
C MET A 33 -14.60 -6.70 9.66
N PRO A 34 -15.38 -5.68 9.23
CA PRO A 34 -16.84 -5.69 9.43
C PRO A 34 -17.58 -6.74 8.59
N PHE A 35 -17.02 -7.16 7.46
CA PHE A 35 -17.72 -8.00 6.46
C PHE A 35 -17.39 -9.49 6.58
N LEU A 36 -16.15 -9.80 6.97
CA LEU A 36 -15.61 -11.16 6.94
C LEU A 36 -15.91 -11.96 8.22
N SER A 37 -16.16 -11.29 9.34
CA SER A 37 -16.34 -11.93 10.64
C SER A 37 -17.68 -11.55 11.28
N ARG A 38 -18.42 -12.56 11.74
CA ARG A 38 -19.71 -12.37 12.42
C ARG A 38 -19.57 -12.35 13.94
N SER A 39 -18.64 -13.13 14.50
CA SER A 39 -18.38 -13.17 15.94
C SER A 39 -17.24 -12.23 16.33
N GLU A 40 -17.24 -11.76 17.58
CA GLU A 40 -16.13 -10.97 18.12
C GLU A 40 -14.84 -11.78 18.23
N ARG A 41 -14.92 -13.11 18.39
CA ARG A 41 -13.74 -13.97 18.41
C ARG A 41 -13.10 -14.03 17.02
N SER A 42 -13.88 -14.17 15.94
CA SER A 42 -13.36 -14.13 14.56
C SER A 42 -12.73 -12.76 14.24
N LYS A 43 -13.34 -11.65 14.66
CA LYS A 43 -12.75 -10.29 14.46
C LYS A 43 -11.42 -10.14 15.20
N ARG A 44 -11.29 -10.74 16.39
CA ARG A 44 -10.01 -10.78 17.11
C ARG A 44 -8.98 -11.65 16.37
N VAL A 45 -9.36 -12.74 15.71
CA VAL A 45 -8.44 -13.50 14.84
C VAL A 45 -7.90 -12.61 13.72
N LEU A 46 -8.77 -11.84 13.05
CA LEU A 46 -8.34 -10.90 12.01
C LEU A 46 -7.33 -9.88 12.56
N LEU A 47 -7.64 -9.23 13.68
CA LEU A 47 -6.76 -8.22 14.27
C LEU A 47 -5.40 -8.81 14.69
N ASN A 48 -5.40 -9.99 15.33
CA ASN A 48 -4.16 -10.64 15.78
C ASN A 48 -3.33 -11.21 14.61
N SER A 49 -3.92 -11.38 13.42
CA SER A 49 -3.16 -11.82 12.24
C SER A 49 -2.19 -10.76 11.70
N ILE A 50 -2.49 -9.48 11.95
CA ILE A 50 -1.69 -8.33 11.52
C ILE A 50 -1.00 -7.62 12.70
N GLY A 51 -1.51 -7.79 13.93
CA GLY A 51 -1.01 -7.14 15.14
C GLY A 51 0.51 -7.15 15.33
N PRO A 52 1.23 -8.27 15.09
CA PRO A 52 2.68 -8.31 15.26
C PRO A 52 3.51 -7.62 14.17
N VAL A 53 2.91 -7.22 13.04
CA VAL A 53 3.67 -6.77 11.85
C VAL A 53 3.24 -5.42 11.29
N TRP A 54 2.01 -4.95 11.57
CA TRP A 54 1.45 -3.75 10.93
C TRP A 54 2.28 -2.48 11.17
N GLU A 55 2.81 -2.28 12.39
CA GLU A 55 3.64 -1.11 12.69
C GLU A 55 4.91 -1.09 11.84
N GLY A 56 5.59 -2.25 11.72
CA GLY A 56 6.80 -2.37 10.90
C GLY A 56 6.51 -2.20 9.41
N ASN A 57 5.35 -2.65 8.94
CA ASN A 57 4.92 -2.45 7.55
C ASN A 57 4.65 -0.97 7.25
N GLU A 58 4.07 -0.23 8.20
CA GLU A 58 3.80 1.22 8.05
C GLU A 58 5.09 2.05 7.99
N VAL A 59 6.20 1.59 8.59
CA VAL A 59 7.50 2.27 8.48
C VAL A 59 7.98 2.36 7.01
N TRP A 60 7.57 1.45 6.13
CA TRP A 60 7.90 1.54 4.70
C TRP A 60 7.30 2.78 4.03
N LEU A 61 6.09 3.19 4.44
CA LEU A 61 5.46 4.43 3.97
C LEU A 61 6.30 5.65 4.36
N ILE A 62 6.64 5.72 5.65
CA ILE A 62 7.40 6.83 6.23
C ILE A 62 8.78 6.90 5.56
N THR A 63 9.41 5.76 5.36
CA THR A 63 10.72 5.66 4.71
C THR A 63 10.64 6.06 3.24
N ALA A 64 9.60 5.66 2.50
CA ALA A 64 9.41 6.07 1.11
C ALA A 64 9.26 7.60 0.99
N ALA A 65 8.39 8.20 1.81
CA ALA A 65 8.19 9.65 1.84
C ALA A 65 9.45 10.41 2.30
N GLY A 66 10.15 9.90 3.32
CA GLY A 66 11.40 10.47 3.82
C GLY A 66 12.54 10.37 2.80
N ALA A 67 12.64 9.25 2.08
CA ALA A 67 13.59 9.09 0.98
C ALA A 67 13.29 10.03 -0.18
N MET A 68 12.01 10.26 -0.51
CA MET A 68 11.62 11.30 -1.47
C MET A 68 12.05 12.69 -1.01
N PHE A 69 11.77 13.07 0.23
CA PHE A 69 12.19 14.35 0.78
C PHE A 69 13.70 14.55 0.71
N ALA A 70 14.47 13.52 1.05
CA ALA A 70 15.91 13.62 1.16
C ALA A 70 16.65 13.47 -0.19
N ALA A 71 16.18 12.61 -1.09
CA ALA A 71 16.79 12.39 -2.41
C ALA A 71 16.21 13.26 -3.53
N PHE A 72 14.92 13.59 -3.47
CA PHE A 72 14.21 14.38 -4.48
C PHE A 72 13.31 15.47 -3.85
N PRO A 73 13.88 16.48 -3.19
CA PRO A 73 13.13 17.47 -2.43
C PRO A 73 12.08 18.24 -3.26
N HIS A 74 12.37 18.53 -4.53
CA HIS A 74 11.40 19.21 -5.41
C HIS A 74 10.23 18.30 -5.80
N TRP A 75 10.48 17.00 -5.99
CA TRP A 75 9.41 16.02 -6.21
C TRP A 75 8.51 15.92 -4.98
N TYR A 76 9.13 15.79 -3.80
CA TYR A 76 8.41 15.77 -2.54
C TYR A 76 7.56 17.04 -2.35
N ALA A 77 8.17 18.22 -2.48
CA ALA A 77 7.49 19.50 -2.24
C ALA A 77 6.29 19.70 -3.18
N SER A 78 6.49 19.49 -4.48
CA SER A 78 5.46 19.68 -5.51
C SER A 78 4.31 18.69 -5.36
N LEU A 79 4.62 17.42 -5.10
CA LEU A 79 3.59 16.40 -4.92
C LEU A 79 2.78 16.63 -3.64
N PHE A 80 3.45 16.90 -2.50
CA PHE A 80 2.78 17.06 -1.22
C PHE A 80 1.98 18.37 -1.14
N SER A 81 2.45 19.45 -1.78
CA SER A 81 1.70 20.71 -1.88
C SER A 81 0.47 20.55 -2.78
N ALA A 82 0.64 19.94 -3.96
CA ALA A 82 -0.46 19.67 -4.90
C ALA A 82 -1.54 18.77 -4.28
N LEU A 83 -1.13 17.82 -3.46
CA LEU A 83 -2.00 16.84 -2.82
C LEU A 83 -2.30 17.16 -1.36
N TYR A 84 -2.22 18.43 -0.95
CA TYR A 84 -2.41 18.84 0.44
C TYR A 84 -3.70 18.29 1.06
N ILE A 85 -4.86 18.49 0.40
CA ILE A 85 -6.15 17.98 0.88
C ILE A 85 -6.17 16.44 0.95
N PRO A 86 -5.94 15.68 -0.15
CA PRO A 86 -6.02 14.22 -0.09
C PRO A 86 -4.98 13.59 0.84
N LEU A 87 -3.77 14.15 0.96
CA LEU A 87 -2.77 13.64 1.90
C LEU A 87 -3.12 13.96 3.36
N THR A 88 -3.77 15.10 3.65
CA THR A 88 -4.31 15.37 4.98
C THR A 88 -5.40 14.35 5.34
N LEU A 89 -6.29 14.03 4.40
CA LEU A 89 -7.28 12.97 4.60
C LEU A 89 -6.64 11.60 4.77
N CYS A 90 -5.57 11.31 4.01
CA CYS A 90 -4.79 10.08 4.16
C CYS A 90 -4.16 9.98 5.56
N LEU A 91 -3.60 11.07 6.09
CA LEU A 91 -3.03 11.13 7.42
C LEU A 91 -4.09 10.87 8.50
N LEU A 92 -5.26 11.48 8.39
CA LEU A 92 -6.38 11.21 9.30
C LEU A 92 -6.81 9.74 9.22
N ALA A 93 -6.89 9.17 8.02
CA ALA A 93 -7.21 7.77 7.81
C ALA A 93 -6.19 6.83 8.48
N LEU A 94 -4.89 7.12 8.36
CA LEU A 94 -3.81 6.40 9.05
C LEU A 94 -3.93 6.51 10.58
N ILE A 95 -4.21 7.70 11.11
CA ILE A 95 -4.41 7.91 12.55
C ILE A 95 -5.59 7.06 13.06
N PHE A 96 -6.75 7.13 12.39
CA PHE A 96 -7.92 6.33 12.78
C PHE A 96 -7.63 4.83 12.68
N ARG A 97 -6.87 4.39 11.67
CA ARG A 97 -6.44 2.99 11.53
C ARG A 97 -5.59 2.53 12.72
N ALA A 98 -4.51 3.24 13.01
CA ALA A 98 -3.58 2.90 14.09
C ALA A 98 -4.29 2.89 15.46
N VAL A 99 -5.06 3.94 15.76
CA VAL A 99 -5.81 4.01 17.02
C VAL A 99 -6.85 2.91 17.11
N ALA A 100 -7.53 2.57 16.01
CA ALA A 100 -8.51 1.49 16.01
C ALA A 100 -7.88 0.12 16.34
N ILE A 101 -6.68 -0.18 15.85
CA ILE A 101 -5.97 -1.43 16.17
C ILE A 101 -5.72 -1.53 17.68
N GLU A 102 -5.22 -0.45 18.29
CA GLU A 102 -4.83 -0.41 19.70
C GLU A 102 -6.02 -0.27 20.67
N TYR A 103 -7.04 0.52 20.32
CA TYR A 103 -8.10 0.92 21.26
C TYR A 103 -9.34 0.04 21.16
N ARG A 104 -9.55 -0.68 20.06
CA ARG A 104 -10.73 -1.56 19.90
C ARG A 104 -10.86 -2.56 21.04
N GLY A 105 -9.74 -3.15 21.48
CA GLY A 105 -9.69 -4.14 22.56
C GLY A 105 -9.91 -3.58 23.96
N LYS A 106 -9.78 -2.26 24.14
CA LYS A 106 -9.83 -1.59 25.45
C LYS A 106 -11.25 -1.31 25.96
N GLY A 107 -12.26 -1.41 25.10
CA GLY A 107 -13.66 -1.15 25.49
C GLY A 107 -14.54 -2.39 25.53
N HIS A 108 -15.56 -2.32 26.39
CA HIS A 108 -16.44 -3.44 26.72
C HIS A 108 -17.82 -3.38 26.05
N SER A 109 -18.23 -2.23 25.50
CA SER A 109 -19.53 -2.08 24.84
C SER A 109 -19.47 -2.44 23.35
N GLU A 110 -20.59 -2.92 22.80
CA GLU A 110 -20.70 -3.19 21.36
C GLU A 110 -20.56 -1.91 20.54
N ARG A 111 -21.08 -0.78 21.04
CA ARG A 111 -20.94 0.54 20.39
C ARG A 111 -19.47 0.92 20.21
N TRP A 112 -18.65 0.74 21.25
CA TRP A 112 -17.20 0.98 21.19
C TRP A 112 -16.52 0.10 20.15
N ARG A 113 -16.76 -1.22 20.23
CA ARG A 113 -16.13 -2.18 19.32
C ARG A 113 -16.56 -1.97 17.87
N SER A 114 -17.83 -1.61 17.64
CA SER A 114 -18.38 -1.31 16.33
C SER A 114 -17.77 -0.04 15.74
N PHE A 115 -17.69 1.04 16.54
CA PHE A 115 -17.05 2.29 16.13
C PHE A 115 -15.62 2.05 15.66
N TRP A 116 -14.78 1.38 16.48
CA TRP A 116 -13.40 1.11 16.10
C TRP A 116 -13.27 0.09 14.97
N THR A 117 -14.19 -0.88 14.83
CA THR A 117 -14.21 -1.75 13.64
C THR A 117 -14.45 -0.95 12.35
N TRP A 118 -15.38 0.01 12.36
CA TRP A 118 -15.63 0.85 11.20
C TRP A 118 -14.54 1.89 10.97
N ALA A 119 -13.97 2.47 12.03
CA ALA A 119 -12.81 3.36 11.93
C ALA A 119 -11.61 2.64 11.29
N LEU A 120 -11.35 1.39 11.69
CA LEU A 120 -10.33 0.56 11.04
C LEU A 120 -10.64 0.32 9.56
N ALA A 121 -11.88 -0.06 9.23
CA ALA A 121 -12.25 -0.39 7.86
C ALA A 121 -12.18 0.83 6.93
N VAL A 122 -12.74 1.97 7.35
CA VAL A 122 -12.74 3.21 6.58
C VAL A 122 -11.34 3.83 6.54
N GLY A 123 -10.59 3.80 7.64
CA GLY A 123 -9.20 4.25 7.68
C GLY A 123 -8.33 3.46 6.70
N SER A 124 -8.41 2.13 6.73
CA SER A 124 -7.68 1.29 5.78
C SER A 124 -8.08 1.51 4.33
N ALA A 125 -9.38 1.68 4.04
CA ALA A 125 -9.86 1.96 2.68
C ALA A 125 -9.39 3.34 2.19
N GLY A 126 -9.48 4.36 3.04
CA GLY A 126 -9.04 5.72 2.76
C GLY A 126 -7.55 5.77 2.46
N THR A 127 -6.72 5.14 3.30
CA THR A 127 -5.27 5.05 3.07
C THR A 127 -4.95 4.35 1.76
N ALA A 128 -5.54 3.17 1.50
CA ALA A 128 -5.28 2.42 0.27
C ALA A 128 -5.66 3.23 -0.98
N PHE A 129 -6.78 3.96 -0.93
CA PHE A 129 -7.21 4.83 -2.01
C PHE A 129 -6.25 6.03 -2.19
N CYS A 130 -5.93 6.75 -1.12
CA CYS A 130 -5.10 7.95 -1.22
C CYS A 130 -3.69 7.63 -1.73
N ILE A 131 -3.06 6.56 -1.25
CA ILE A 131 -1.72 6.18 -1.72
C ILE A 131 -1.77 5.71 -3.17
N GLY A 132 -2.76 4.88 -3.55
CA GLY A 132 -2.93 4.46 -4.94
C GLY A 132 -3.14 5.65 -5.89
N ALA A 133 -3.98 6.61 -5.50
CA ALA A 133 -4.25 7.83 -6.27
C ALA A 133 -2.98 8.68 -6.42
N MET A 134 -2.25 8.89 -5.32
CA MET A 134 -0.99 9.65 -5.32
C MET A 134 0.04 9.05 -6.29
N LEU A 135 0.24 7.72 -6.25
CA LEU A 135 1.22 7.06 -7.12
C LEU A 135 0.81 7.08 -8.60
N ALA A 136 -0.49 6.98 -8.91
CA ALA A 136 -0.97 7.14 -10.28
C ALA A 136 -0.79 8.58 -10.79
N LEU A 137 -1.11 9.58 -9.97
CA LEU A 137 -0.86 11.00 -10.29
C LEU A 137 0.64 11.28 -10.47
N THR A 138 1.48 10.65 -9.66
CA THR A 138 2.94 10.76 -9.75
C THR A 138 3.50 10.24 -11.07
N THR A 139 2.85 9.26 -11.69
CA THR A 139 3.39 8.56 -12.88
C THR A 139 2.69 8.93 -14.18
N ILE A 140 1.43 9.37 -14.10
CA ILE A 140 0.65 9.83 -15.26
C ILE A 140 0.71 11.36 -15.38
N GLY A 141 0.71 12.06 -14.24
CA GLY A 141 0.95 13.50 -14.16
C GLY A 141 -0.13 14.30 -13.42
N LEU A 142 0.24 15.54 -13.11
CA LEU A 142 -0.60 16.58 -12.50
C LEU A 142 -0.56 17.86 -13.37
N PRO A 143 -1.56 18.74 -13.30
CA PRO A 143 -1.50 20.02 -14.00
C PRO A 143 -0.51 20.95 -13.30
N LEU A 144 0.74 20.96 -13.73
CA LEU A 144 1.82 21.73 -13.11
C LEU A 144 2.30 22.89 -14.00
N ASN A 145 2.58 24.04 -13.37
CA ASN A 145 3.28 25.16 -14.00
C ASN A 145 4.81 24.94 -14.01
N ASP A 146 5.54 25.91 -14.51
CA ASP A 146 7.00 25.96 -14.61
C ASP A 146 7.73 25.95 -13.26
N HIS A 147 7.05 26.29 -12.17
CA HIS A 147 7.57 26.21 -10.81
C HIS A 147 7.30 24.85 -10.12
N GLY A 148 6.55 23.95 -10.78
CA GLY A 148 6.10 22.70 -10.18
C GLY A 148 4.87 22.83 -9.28
N ASP A 149 4.18 23.97 -9.32
CA ASP A 149 2.96 24.21 -8.55
C ASP A 149 1.70 23.73 -9.30
N LEU A 150 0.72 23.24 -8.53
CA LEU A 150 -0.56 22.81 -9.06
C LEU A 150 -1.38 23.98 -9.62
N VAL A 151 -1.82 23.83 -10.86
CA VAL A 151 -2.72 24.76 -11.56
C VAL A 151 -4.15 24.21 -11.54
N GLY A 152 -5.14 25.10 -11.35
CA GLY A 152 -6.56 24.73 -11.37
C GLY A 152 -7.23 24.58 -10.00
N GLY A 153 -6.54 24.95 -8.92
CA GLY A 153 -7.09 25.04 -7.57
C GLY A 153 -7.06 23.73 -6.77
N ALA A 154 -7.66 23.75 -5.58
CA ALA A 154 -7.47 22.71 -4.55
C ALA A 154 -7.98 21.30 -4.92
N PHE A 155 -8.78 21.17 -5.98
CA PHE A 155 -9.34 19.91 -6.47
C PHE A 155 -8.85 19.53 -7.86
N ALA A 156 -7.85 20.22 -8.43
CA ALA A 156 -7.31 19.89 -9.75
C ALA A 156 -6.64 18.51 -9.82
N TRP A 157 -6.31 17.91 -8.67
CA TRP A 157 -5.84 16.53 -8.56
C TRP A 157 -6.96 15.49 -8.83
N VAL A 158 -8.25 15.87 -8.69
CA VAL A 158 -9.38 14.97 -8.94
C VAL A 158 -9.50 14.72 -10.43
N SER A 159 -9.01 13.57 -10.85
CA SER A 159 -8.80 13.25 -12.26
C SER A 159 -8.90 11.74 -12.47
N TRP A 160 -8.97 11.31 -13.73
CA TRP A 160 -9.03 9.88 -14.03
C TRP A 160 -7.81 9.10 -13.48
N PRO A 161 -6.56 9.61 -13.47
CA PRO A 161 -5.44 8.90 -12.85
C PRO A 161 -5.64 8.69 -11.35
N ALA A 162 -6.14 9.70 -10.64
CA ALA A 162 -6.43 9.60 -9.22
C ALA A 162 -7.47 8.50 -8.94
N LEU A 163 -8.53 8.42 -9.74
CA LEU A 163 -9.56 7.39 -9.61
C LEU A 163 -9.02 6.00 -9.93
N VAL A 164 -8.29 5.84 -11.03
CA VAL A 164 -7.74 4.54 -11.44
C VAL A 164 -6.71 4.04 -10.44
N GLY A 165 -5.79 4.90 -10.01
CA GLY A 165 -4.81 4.59 -8.98
C GLY A 165 -5.45 4.28 -7.64
N GLY A 166 -6.39 5.11 -7.18
CA GLY A 166 -7.00 4.95 -5.87
C GLY A 166 -7.90 3.73 -5.78
N LEU A 167 -8.76 3.49 -6.78
CA LEU A 167 -9.56 2.26 -6.85
C LEU A 167 -8.67 1.03 -7.01
N GLY A 168 -7.54 1.16 -7.71
CA GLY A 168 -6.58 0.09 -7.86
C GLY A 168 -5.84 -0.25 -6.56
N GLY A 169 -5.42 0.76 -5.79
CA GLY A 169 -4.81 0.59 -4.48
C GLY A 169 -5.79 -0.07 -3.50
N LEU A 170 -7.02 0.42 -3.44
CA LEU A 170 -8.11 -0.18 -2.66
C LEU A 170 -8.35 -1.64 -3.08
N GLY A 171 -8.51 -1.88 -4.38
CA GLY A 171 -8.80 -3.21 -4.93
C GLY A 171 -7.67 -4.22 -4.69
N PHE A 172 -6.42 -3.80 -4.92
CA PHE A 172 -5.24 -4.60 -4.63
C PHE A 172 -5.16 -4.96 -3.15
N SER A 173 -5.24 -3.97 -2.26
CA SER A 173 -5.15 -4.20 -0.81
C SER A 173 -6.26 -5.14 -0.34
N LEU A 174 -7.49 -4.96 -0.83
CA LEU A 174 -8.63 -5.80 -0.49
C LEU A 174 -8.41 -7.27 -0.88
N ALA A 175 -7.94 -7.52 -2.10
CA ALA A 175 -7.61 -8.87 -2.55
C ALA A 175 -6.41 -9.45 -1.80
N HIS A 176 -5.35 -8.66 -1.63
CA HIS A 176 -4.11 -9.09 -0.99
C HIS A 176 -4.34 -9.46 0.49
N GLY A 177 -5.14 -8.68 1.21
CA GLY A 177 -5.55 -8.98 2.59
C GLY A 177 -6.34 -10.28 2.71
N LEU A 178 -7.25 -10.57 1.78
CA LEU A 178 -7.98 -11.85 1.79
C LEU A 178 -7.10 -13.06 1.48
N ILE A 179 -6.13 -12.91 0.57
CA ILE A 179 -5.14 -13.95 0.27
C ILE A 179 -4.25 -14.20 1.49
N PHE A 180 -3.79 -13.12 2.14
CA PHE A 180 -3.03 -13.17 3.39
C PHE A 180 -3.81 -13.85 4.52
N LEU A 181 -5.09 -13.53 4.69
CA LEU A 181 -5.94 -14.19 5.68
C LEU A 181 -6.09 -15.68 5.39
N GLY A 182 -6.17 -16.09 4.12
CA GLY A 182 -6.12 -17.50 3.72
C GLY A 182 -4.82 -18.20 4.16
N LEU A 183 -3.70 -17.48 4.14
CA LEU A 183 -2.41 -17.98 4.63
C LEU A 183 -2.34 -18.08 6.16
N LYS A 184 -2.84 -17.06 6.85
CA LYS A 184 -2.65 -16.85 8.30
C LYS A 184 -3.75 -17.42 9.18
N THR A 185 -4.91 -17.77 8.64
CA THR A 185 -6.04 -18.22 9.46
C THR A 185 -6.40 -19.69 9.22
N GLN A 186 -7.25 -20.24 10.09
CA GLN A 186 -7.82 -21.59 9.98
C GLN A 186 -9.35 -21.53 9.84
N ASP A 187 -9.96 -22.70 9.64
CA ASP A 187 -11.41 -22.94 9.71
C ASP A 187 -12.27 -21.99 8.87
N GLU A 188 -13.33 -21.43 9.48
CA GLU A 188 -14.32 -20.61 8.78
C GLU A 188 -13.71 -19.33 8.20
N VAL A 189 -12.78 -18.67 8.94
CA VAL A 189 -12.13 -17.44 8.48
C VAL A 189 -11.31 -17.71 7.22
N ARG A 190 -10.55 -18.81 7.19
CA ARG A 190 -9.79 -19.25 6.00
C ARG A 190 -10.73 -19.53 4.82
N ALA A 191 -11.78 -20.32 5.04
CA ALA A 191 -12.72 -20.69 3.99
C ALA A 191 -13.51 -19.49 3.43
N ARG A 192 -13.88 -18.53 4.29
CA ARG A 192 -14.54 -17.28 3.87
C ARG A 192 -13.58 -16.38 3.11
N SER A 193 -12.35 -16.21 3.60
CA SER A 193 -11.33 -15.37 2.95
C SER A 193 -11.07 -15.84 1.52
N ARG A 194 -10.90 -17.16 1.33
CA ARG A 194 -10.73 -17.77 0.00
C ARG A 194 -11.92 -17.53 -0.92
N ARG A 195 -13.15 -17.69 -0.41
CA ARG A 195 -14.39 -17.46 -1.19
C ARG A 195 -14.51 -16.01 -1.63
N TRP A 196 -14.20 -15.06 -0.75
CA TRP A 196 -14.21 -13.64 -1.08
C TRP A 196 -13.09 -13.32 -2.09
N ALA A 197 -11.85 -13.75 -1.85
CA ALA A 197 -10.73 -13.54 -2.77
C ALA A 197 -11.05 -14.05 -4.19
N GLY A 198 -11.59 -15.27 -4.31
CA GLY A 198 -11.95 -15.87 -5.59
C GLY A 198 -13.12 -15.19 -6.33
N ARG A 199 -13.85 -14.28 -5.67
CA ARG A 199 -14.91 -13.46 -6.27
C ARG A 199 -14.42 -12.07 -6.65
N ILE A 200 -13.66 -11.44 -5.75
CA ILE A 200 -13.32 -10.01 -5.90
C ILE A 200 -12.00 -9.76 -6.60
N MET A 201 -11.06 -10.71 -6.61
CA MET A 201 -9.68 -10.41 -7.01
C MET A 201 -9.55 -9.90 -8.45
N LEU A 202 -10.25 -10.53 -9.42
CA LEU A 202 -10.23 -10.08 -10.81
C LEU A 202 -10.91 -8.73 -11.02
N PRO A 203 -12.17 -8.49 -10.58
CA PRO A 203 -12.78 -7.18 -10.75
C PRO A 203 -12.03 -6.06 -10.00
N ALA A 204 -11.46 -6.37 -8.83
CA ALA A 204 -10.65 -5.42 -8.06
C ALA A 204 -9.31 -5.07 -8.72
N ALA A 205 -8.79 -5.93 -9.61
CA ALA A 205 -7.54 -5.68 -10.33
C ALA A 205 -7.69 -4.76 -11.55
N VAL A 206 -8.92 -4.57 -12.06
CA VAL A 206 -9.17 -3.81 -13.30
C VAL A 206 -8.55 -2.41 -13.29
N PRO A 207 -8.67 -1.58 -12.23
CA PRO A 207 -8.08 -0.25 -12.25
C PRO A 207 -6.55 -0.28 -12.36
N PHE A 208 -5.87 -1.14 -11.60
CA PHE A 208 -4.42 -1.31 -11.74
C PHE A 208 -4.02 -1.84 -13.12
N LEU A 209 -4.79 -2.76 -13.72
CA LEU A 209 -4.52 -3.21 -15.09
C LEU A 209 -4.64 -2.06 -16.11
N ILE A 210 -5.59 -1.15 -15.94
CA ILE A 210 -5.70 0.07 -16.78
C ILE A 210 -4.46 0.94 -16.61
N TRP A 211 -4.02 1.17 -15.36
CA TRP A 211 -2.83 1.95 -15.08
C TRP A 211 -1.55 1.30 -15.63
N PHE A 212 -1.41 -0.01 -15.50
CA PHE A 212 -0.28 -0.78 -16.04
C PHE A 212 -0.27 -0.73 -17.56
N ALA A 213 -1.43 -0.88 -18.21
CA ALA A 213 -1.57 -0.78 -19.66
C ALA A 213 -1.22 0.62 -20.18
N HIS A 214 -1.50 1.69 -19.43
CA HIS A 214 -1.09 3.04 -19.79
C HIS A 214 0.43 3.15 -19.98
N SER A 215 1.23 2.41 -19.19
CA SER A 215 2.69 2.43 -19.33
C SER A 215 3.18 1.96 -20.71
N ILE A 216 2.44 1.08 -21.38
CA ILE A 216 2.75 0.59 -22.74
C ILE A 216 2.70 1.73 -23.76
N THR A 217 1.82 2.72 -23.54
CA THR A 217 1.72 3.90 -24.43
C THR A 217 2.92 4.83 -24.30
N GLN A 218 3.62 4.79 -23.15
CA GLN A 218 4.86 5.54 -22.93
C GLN A 218 6.05 4.84 -23.61
N ARG A 219 6.14 3.51 -23.46
CA ARG A 219 7.20 2.70 -24.09
C ARG A 219 6.65 1.31 -24.42
N THR A 220 6.68 0.92 -25.69
CA THR A 220 6.05 -0.33 -26.18
C THR A 220 6.63 -1.61 -25.56
N TRP A 221 7.92 -1.65 -25.22
CA TRP A 221 8.56 -2.81 -24.60
C TRP A 221 8.01 -3.13 -23.19
N LEU A 222 7.33 -2.17 -22.54
CA LEU A 222 6.68 -2.35 -21.25
C LEU A 222 5.47 -3.30 -21.32
N VAL A 223 5.05 -3.70 -22.53
CA VAL A 223 4.10 -4.81 -22.71
C VAL A 223 4.59 -6.09 -22.02
N ILE A 224 5.90 -6.34 -21.96
CA ILE A 224 6.48 -7.55 -21.35
C ILE A 224 6.17 -7.61 -19.85
N PRO A 225 6.59 -6.65 -19.00
CA PRO A 225 6.27 -6.68 -17.58
C PRO A 225 4.76 -6.59 -17.31
N VAL A 226 3.98 -5.93 -18.17
CA VAL A 226 2.51 -5.91 -18.05
C VAL A 226 1.90 -7.29 -18.30
N LEU A 227 2.39 -8.03 -19.29
CA LEU A 227 1.96 -9.42 -19.54
C LEU A 227 2.40 -10.36 -18.40
N ILE A 228 3.59 -10.15 -17.81
CA ILE A 228 4.02 -10.88 -16.61
C ILE A 228 3.05 -10.62 -15.45
N ALA A 229 2.68 -9.35 -15.22
CA ALA A 229 1.73 -8.99 -14.19
C ALA A 229 0.36 -9.66 -14.42
N LEU A 230 -0.15 -9.61 -15.65
CA LEU A 230 -1.41 -10.24 -16.03
C LEU A 230 -1.37 -11.77 -15.85
N ALA A 231 -0.30 -12.43 -16.30
CA ALA A 231 -0.12 -13.86 -16.12
C ALA A 231 -0.06 -14.22 -14.63
N ALA A 232 0.70 -13.47 -13.82
CA ALA A 232 0.79 -13.69 -12.38
C ALA A 232 -0.57 -13.54 -11.69
N LEU A 233 -1.38 -12.54 -12.06
CA LEU A 233 -2.74 -12.35 -11.55
C LEU A 233 -3.65 -13.55 -11.90
N ILE A 234 -3.61 -14.01 -13.15
CA ILE A 234 -4.43 -15.15 -13.61
C ILE A 234 -4.03 -16.43 -12.88
N VAL A 235 -2.73 -16.72 -12.75
CA VAL A 235 -2.27 -17.92 -12.04
C VAL A 235 -2.56 -17.80 -10.54
N ALA A 236 -2.42 -16.60 -9.94
CA ALA A 236 -2.83 -16.35 -8.56
C ALA A 236 -4.32 -16.66 -8.36
N PHE A 237 -5.17 -16.34 -9.33
CA PHE A 237 -6.62 -16.59 -9.25
C PHE A 237 -6.95 -18.06 -9.17
N PHE A 238 -6.32 -18.86 -10.04
CA PHE A 238 -6.48 -20.30 -10.00
C PHE A 238 -5.87 -20.90 -8.72
N ALA A 239 -4.75 -20.38 -8.22
CA ALA A 239 -4.17 -20.78 -6.94
C ALA A 239 -5.11 -20.50 -5.76
N VAL A 240 -5.77 -19.33 -5.72
CA VAL A 240 -6.80 -19.00 -4.72
C VAL A 240 -7.95 -20.00 -4.81
N ARG A 241 -8.46 -20.30 -6.01
CA ARG A 241 -9.56 -21.26 -6.19
C ARG A 241 -9.18 -22.68 -5.80
N ALA A 242 -7.94 -23.08 -6.04
CA ALA A 242 -7.38 -24.37 -5.63
C ALA A 242 -7.07 -24.45 -4.12
N GLY A 243 -7.10 -23.34 -3.38
CA GLY A 243 -6.68 -23.30 -1.97
C GLY A 243 -5.16 -23.37 -1.79
N ALA A 244 -4.38 -23.10 -2.83
CA ALA A 244 -2.93 -23.02 -2.78
C ALA A 244 -2.50 -21.61 -2.33
N GLU A 245 -2.62 -21.34 -1.02
CA GLU A 245 -2.51 -19.97 -0.50
C GLU A 245 -1.11 -19.35 -0.62
N LYS A 246 -0.04 -20.16 -0.49
CA LYS A 246 1.34 -19.67 -0.60
C LYS A 246 1.65 -19.22 -2.04
N PRO A 247 1.43 -20.05 -3.08
CA PRO A 247 1.55 -19.59 -4.46
C PRO A 247 0.66 -18.39 -4.77
N ALA A 248 -0.59 -18.38 -4.30
CA ALA A 248 -1.51 -17.26 -4.52
C ALA A 248 -0.94 -15.93 -4.01
N PHE A 249 -0.37 -15.91 -2.80
CA PHE A 249 0.21 -14.71 -2.21
C PHE A 249 1.45 -14.22 -2.96
N ILE A 250 2.36 -15.14 -3.30
CA ILE A 250 3.60 -14.81 -4.04
C ILE A 250 3.24 -14.27 -5.43
N LEU A 251 2.35 -14.93 -6.15
CA LEU A 251 1.94 -14.52 -7.50
C LEU A 251 1.17 -13.19 -7.49
N HIS A 252 0.35 -12.93 -6.48
CA HIS A 252 -0.28 -11.61 -6.32
C HIS A 252 0.74 -10.50 -6.02
N GLY A 253 1.82 -10.83 -5.31
CA GLY A 253 2.98 -9.94 -5.16
C GLY A 253 3.72 -9.67 -6.46
N ILE A 254 3.96 -10.72 -7.27
CA ILE A 254 4.58 -10.58 -8.60
C ILE A 254 3.71 -9.71 -9.52
N TYR A 255 2.38 -9.88 -9.48
CA TYR A 255 1.43 -9.01 -10.17
C TYR A 255 1.66 -7.53 -9.84
N LEU A 256 1.75 -7.19 -8.55
CA LEU A 256 2.02 -5.83 -8.10
C LEU A 256 3.38 -5.32 -8.59
N ILE A 257 4.45 -6.09 -8.32
CA ILE A 257 5.83 -5.65 -8.58
C ILE A 257 6.06 -5.48 -10.07
N ALA A 258 5.67 -6.43 -10.91
CA ALA A 258 5.86 -6.35 -12.35
C ALA A 258 5.05 -5.20 -12.96
N GLY A 259 3.81 -5.00 -12.52
CA GLY A 259 2.95 -3.91 -12.99
C GLY A 259 3.46 -2.54 -12.61
N LEU A 260 3.81 -2.32 -11.34
CA LEU A 260 4.39 -1.05 -10.89
C LEU A 260 5.77 -0.79 -11.51
N ALA A 261 6.58 -1.82 -11.72
CA ALA A 261 7.87 -1.67 -12.40
C ALA A 261 7.66 -1.17 -13.83
N ALA A 262 6.64 -1.68 -14.53
CA ALA A 262 6.28 -1.19 -15.85
C ALA A 262 5.87 0.29 -15.82
N VAL A 263 5.00 0.68 -14.87
CA VAL A 263 4.54 2.06 -14.71
C VAL A 263 5.69 3.03 -14.45
N PHE A 264 6.53 2.75 -13.44
CA PHE A 264 7.62 3.65 -13.09
C PHE A 264 8.73 3.68 -14.16
N ALA A 265 8.98 2.57 -14.87
CA ALA A 265 9.86 2.55 -16.03
C ALA A 265 9.29 3.35 -17.22
N GLY A 266 7.96 3.41 -17.34
CA GLY A 266 7.27 4.26 -18.32
C GLY A 266 7.41 5.74 -17.99
N ALA A 267 7.27 6.12 -16.72
CA ALA A 267 7.42 7.50 -16.27
C ALA A 267 8.87 8.02 -16.36
N PHE A 268 9.87 7.14 -16.14
CA PHE A 268 11.28 7.52 -16.20
C PHE A 268 11.65 8.21 -17.53
N PRO A 269 12.40 9.33 -17.52
CA PRO A 269 13.12 9.94 -16.40
C PRO A 269 12.32 10.96 -15.57
N ASN A 270 11.01 11.10 -15.82
CA ASN A 270 10.16 11.96 -15.04
C ASN A 270 9.86 11.32 -13.68
N VAL A 271 9.94 12.12 -12.63
CA VAL A 271 9.49 11.76 -11.28
C VAL A 271 8.09 12.31 -10.99
N LEU A 272 7.72 13.40 -11.69
CA LEU A 272 6.37 13.95 -11.66
C LEU A 272 6.06 14.65 -13.01
N PRO A 273 5.38 13.97 -13.94
CA PRO A 273 5.00 14.56 -15.23
C PRO A 273 3.99 15.71 -15.07
N SER A 274 4.11 16.74 -15.92
CA SER A 274 3.05 17.74 -16.05
C SER A 274 2.06 17.35 -17.14
N SER A 275 0.76 17.51 -16.87
CA SER A 275 -0.32 17.28 -17.84
C SER A 275 -0.65 18.52 -18.68
N ILE A 276 -0.10 19.69 -18.35
CA ILE A 276 -0.31 20.94 -19.11
C ILE A 276 0.73 21.06 -20.22
N ASP A 277 2.02 20.99 -19.84
CA ASP A 277 3.14 21.07 -20.76
C ASP A 277 4.24 20.11 -20.29
N PRO A 278 4.67 19.15 -21.12
CA PRO A 278 5.78 18.25 -20.79
C PRO A 278 7.05 18.97 -20.32
N ALA A 279 7.30 20.21 -20.76
CA ALA A 279 8.46 21.01 -20.34
C ALA A 279 8.44 21.35 -18.83
N ASN A 280 7.26 21.35 -18.19
CA ASN A 280 7.09 21.61 -16.76
C ASN A 280 7.23 20.33 -15.91
N SER A 281 7.58 19.20 -16.51
CA SER A 281 7.74 17.93 -15.79
C SER A 281 8.98 17.97 -14.89
N LEU A 282 8.84 17.46 -13.67
CA LEU A 282 10.01 17.24 -12.81
C LEU A 282 10.71 15.96 -13.23
N THR A 283 12.00 16.07 -13.51
CA THR A 283 12.87 14.96 -13.92
C THR A 283 13.77 14.55 -12.77
N ILE A 284 14.41 13.38 -12.88
CA ILE A 284 15.45 12.99 -11.93
C ILE A 284 16.58 14.03 -11.84
N ALA A 285 16.90 14.71 -12.94
CA ALA A 285 17.94 15.73 -13.03
C ALA A 285 17.57 17.02 -12.28
N SER A 286 16.34 17.48 -12.49
CA SER A 286 15.87 18.78 -11.96
C SER A 286 15.39 18.67 -10.52
N ALA A 287 14.99 17.47 -10.08
CA ALA A 287 14.38 17.28 -8.77
C ALA A 287 15.32 16.71 -7.70
N SER A 288 16.49 16.17 -8.08
CA SER A 288 17.37 15.49 -7.13
C SER A 288 18.17 16.45 -6.25
N SER A 289 18.52 15.97 -5.06
CA SER A 289 19.53 16.57 -4.18
C SER A 289 20.93 16.53 -4.80
N SER A 290 21.87 17.25 -4.18
CA SER A 290 23.28 17.24 -4.59
C SER A 290 23.90 15.83 -4.55
N ASP A 291 24.88 15.56 -5.41
CA ASP A 291 25.60 14.28 -5.44
C ASP A 291 26.20 13.91 -4.08
N TYR A 292 26.69 14.90 -3.31
CA TYR A 292 27.19 14.68 -1.96
C TYR A 292 26.10 14.11 -1.04
N THR A 293 24.93 14.74 -1.01
CA THR A 293 23.78 14.30 -0.21
C THR A 293 23.36 12.89 -0.61
N LEU A 294 23.20 12.64 -1.92
CA LEU A 294 22.79 11.33 -2.44
C LEU A 294 23.81 10.24 -2.10
N ASN A 295 25.10 10.54 -2.15
CA ASN A 295 26.17 9.60 -1.81
C ASN A 295 26.17 9.26 -0.32
N VAL A 296 26.10 10.27 0.56
CA VAL A 296 26.09 10.07 2.01
C VAL A 296 24.89 9.21 2.43
N MET A 297 23.69 9.55 1.95
CA MET A 297 22.50 8.77 2.26
C MET A 297 22.57 7.34 1.69
N LEU A 298 23.22 7.15 0.53
CA LEU A 298 23.37 5.84 -0.09
C LEU A 298 24.26 4.94 0.76
N ILE A 299 25.37 5.47 1.29
CA ILE A 299 26.23 4.76 2.23
C ILE A 299 25.44 4.33 3.46
N VAL A 300 24.66 5.23 4.06
CA VAL A 300 23.79 4.91 5.20
C VAL A 300 22.79 3.81 4.84
N THR A 301 22.15 3.91 3.67
CA THR A 301 21.15 2.93 3.21
C THR A 301 21.75 1.55 3.02
N ILE A 302 22.93 1.45 2.41
CA ILE A 302 23.61 0.16 2.19
C ILE A 302 23.95 -0.54 3.51
N VAL A 303 24.21 0.21 4.58
CA VAL A 303 24.49 -0.36 5.91
C VAL A 303 23.21 -0.70 6.68
N ILE A 304 22.25 0.22 6.72
CA ILE A 304 21.07 0.12 7.59
C ILE A 304 19.97 -0.75 6.98
N LEU A 305 19.73 -0.67 5.66
CA LEU A 305 18.65 -1.41 5.00
C LEU A 305 18.80 -2.94 5.18
N PRO A 306 19.97 -3.57 5.01
CA PRO A 306 20.11 -5.01 5.25
C PRO A 306 19.78 -5.42 6.69
N ILE A 307 20.11 -4.59 7.67
CA ILE A 307 19.80 -4.83 9.09
C ILE A 307 18.28 -4.79 9.31
N ILE A 308 17.61 -3.77 8.75
CA ILE A 308 16.15 -3.65 8.80
C ILE A 308 15.49 -4.87 8.15
N ILE A 309 15.94 -5.27 6.96
CA ILE A 309 15.40 -6.44 6.25
C ILE A 309 15.64 -7.73 7.05
N ALA A 310 16.82 -7.92 7.64
CA ALA A 310 17.13 -9.09 8.46
C ALA A 310 16.21 -9.17 9.70
N TYR A 311 16.03 -8.05 10.40
CA TYR A 311 15.11 -7.96 11.53
C TYR A 311 13.65 -8.21 11.11
N GLN A 312 13.21 -7.63 9.99
CA GLN A 312 11.87 -7.85 9.47
C GLN A 312 11.63 -9.33 9.12
N ILE A 313 12.60 -9.98 8.45
CA ILE A 313 12.55 -11.42 8.15
C ILE A 313 12.45 -12.23 9.46
N PHE A 314 13.25 -11.89 10.46
CA PHE A 314 13.20 -12.54 11.78
C PHE A 314 11.82 -12.40 12.43
N SER A 315 11.25 -11.18 12.46
CA SER A 315 9.92 -10.91 12.99
C SER A 315 8.85 -11.74 12.27
N TYR A 316 8.83 -11.72 10.93
CA TYR A 316 7.89 -12.53 10.15
C TYR A 316 8.04 -14.03 10.40
N ARG A 317 9.28 -14.52 10.55
CA ARG A 317 9.57 -15.92 10.88
C ARG A 317 9.00 -16.34 12.23
N MET A 318 9.10 -15.46 13.23
CA MET A 318 8.55 -15.72 14.57
C MET A 318 7.02 -15.92 14.54
N PHE A 319 6.31 -15.16 13.68
CA PHE A 319 4.85 -15.19 13.60
C PHE A 319 4.31 -15.97 12.40
N LEU A 320 5.02 -16.98 11.87
CA LEU A 320 4.59 -17.76 10.71
C LEU A 320 3.34 -18.62 10.94
N GLY A 321 3.07 -19.00 12.19
CA GLY A 321 1.97 -19.88 12.58
C GLY A 321 0.59 -19.37 12.15
N ARG A 322 -0.34 -20.30 11.93
CA ARG A 322 -1.74 -19.97 11.65
C ARG A 322 -2.49 -19.71 12.95
N ILE A 323 -3.39 -18.73 12.92
CA ILE A 323 -4.25 -18.35 14.03
C ILE A 323 -5.66 -18.89 13.80
N ALA A 324 -6.25 -19.43 14.87
CA ALA A 324 -7.61 -19.97 14.90
C ALA A 324 -8.35 -19.34 16.08
N GLU A 325 -9.67 -19.46 16.09
CA GLU A 325 -10.50 -18.95 17.18
C GLU A 325 -10.16 -19.59 18.54
N THR A 326 -9.73 -20.84 18.54
CA THR A 326 -9.29 -21.58 19.73
C THR A 326 -8.02 -21.00 20.38
N HIS A 327 -7.17 -20.31 19.61
CA HIS A 327 -5.98 -19.64 20.11
C HIS A 327 -6.29 -18.29 20.77
N ILE A 328 -7.52 -17.77 20.63
CA ILE A 328 -7.90 -16.47 21.17
C ILE A 328 -8.36 -16.61 22.63
N PRO A 329 -7.61 -16.07 23.61
CA PRO A 329 -7.97 -16.16 25.01
C PRO A 329 -9.29 -15.43 25.29
N GLU A 330 -9.97 -15.80 26.36
CA GLU A 330 -11.16 -15.07 26.81
C GLU A 330 -10.84 -13.59 27.02
N ALA A 331 -11.84 -12.73 26.76
CA ALA A 331 -11.66 -11.32 26.99
C ALA A 331 -11.43 -11.08 28.49
N HIS A 332 -10.31 -10.43 28.84
CA HIS A 332 -10.07 -10.01 30.22
C HIS A 332 -11.23 -9.10 30.67
N LYS A 333 -11.95 -9.53 31.71
CA LYS A 333 -12.92 -8.69 32.40
C LYS A 333 -12.10 -7.78 33.33
N LEU A 334 -11.75 -6.58 32.87
CA LEU A 334 -11.20 -5.58 33.79
C LEU A 334 -12.29 -5.31 34.84
N PRO A 335 -12.01 -5.45 36.15
CA PRO A 335 -12.95 -5.02 37.17
C PRO A 335 -13.25 -3.54 36.91
N VAL A 336 -14.54 -3.18 36.91
CA VAL A 336 -15.00 -1.80 36.67
C VAL A 336 -14.51 -0.95 37.84
N ALA A 337 -13.29 -0.43 37.74
CA ALA A 337 -12.69 0.37 38.80
C ALA A 337 -13.23 1.81 38.79
N ILE A 338 -13.79 2.28 37.68
CA ILE A 338 -14.29 3.66 37.57
C ILE A 338 -15.57 3.67 36.73
N ARG A 339 -16.72 3.64 37.40
CA ARG A 339 -17.89 4.41 36.96
C ARG A 339 -17.77 5.75 37.67
N SER A 340 -17.43 6.80 36.94
CA SER A 340 -17.64 8.18 37.37
C SER A 340 -18.63 8.80 36.40
#